data_AF-A0A166FFR4-F1
#
_entry.id   AF-A0A166FFR4-F1
#
_cell.length_a   1.000
_cell.length_b   1.000
_cell.length_c   1.000
_cell.angle_alpha   90.00
_cell.angle_beta   90.00
_cell.angle_gamma   90.00
#
_symmetry.space_group_name_H-M   'P 1'
#
loop_
_entity.id
_entity.type
_entity.pdbx_description
1 polymer ?
#
loop_
_entity_poly.entity_id
_entity_poly.type
_entity_poly.pdbx_seq_one_letter_code
_entity_poly.pdbx_strand_id
1 'polypeptide(L)'
;MKFFSQSFLYDDPWSIVSLAFFLRYPNPYAAHVLSCDVVSRTTTDTGSLLTTRLILKRGAMPRWAPQGIVSRAESWVIEESEVDPFGKTVCCRTRNLDHVKVMQVEESVIFKQFGDGQTLQTTEASIRSGFGWGLAKRIESHGLARFKANVQRSREGVSLILGLLRQSRLQPMTMTSAIDSPAFATIPAHTDATPEKRFGSDEKKTNDPGSAWSRLSSWMRPA
;
A
#
# COMPACT_ATOMS: atom_id res chain seq x y z
N MET A 1 20.35 -19.60 -8.99
CA MET A 1 19.79 -18.25 -9.19
C MET A 1 18.82 -18.28 -10.37
N LYS A 2 17.67 -17.63 -10.24
CA LYS A 2 16.69 -17.40 -11.31
C LYS A 2 16.50 -15.90 -11.52
N PHE A 3 16.35 -15.50 -12.78
CA PHE A 3 16.14 -14.10 -13.17
C PHE A 3 14.80 -13.95 -13.89
N PHE A 4 14.19 -12.79 -13.74
CA PHE A 4 12.98 -12.38 -14.42
C PHE A 4 13.11 -10.91 -14.83
N SER A 5 12.60 -10.56 -16.01
CA SER A 5 12.42 -9.18 -16.44
C SER A 5 11.12 -9.04 -17.23
N GLN A 6 10.40 -7.95 -17.02
CA GLN A 6 9.18 -7.60 -17.73
C GLN A 6 9.01 -6.08 -17.76
N SER A 7 8.49 -5.57 -18.87
CA SER A 7 8.05 -4.18 -18.97
C SER A 7 6.55 -4.07 -19.21
N PHE A 8 5.97 -2.96 -18.78
CA PHE A 8 4.57 -2.61 -18.97
C PHE A 8 4.44 -1.11 -19.20
N LEU A 9 3.57 -0.72 -20.14
CA LEU A 9 3.32 0.67 -20.48
C LEU A 9 1.98 1.12 -19.88
N TYR A 10 2.00 2.19 -19.10
CA TYR A 10 0.81 2.86 -18.59
C TYR A 10 0.46 4.04 -19.50
N ASP A 11 -0.82 4.19 -19.81
CA ASP A 11 -1.37 5.35 -20.53
C ASP A 11 -1.70 6.51 -19.56
N ASP A 12 -0.77 6.78 -18.63
CA ASP A 12 -0.88 7.85 -17.65
C ASP A 12 0.47 8.58 -17.49
N PRO A 13 0.43 9.90 -17.18
CA PRO A 13 1.63 10.68 -16.88
C PRO A 13 2.42 10.10 -15.70
N TRP A 14 3.75 10.23 -15.76
CA TRP A 14 4.66 9.69 -14.74
C TRP A 14 4.31 10.13 -13.32
N SER A 15 3.87 11.37 -13.12
CA SER A 15 3.52 11.89 -11.80
C SER A 15 2.36 11.12 -11.15
N ILE A 16 1.35 10.74 -11.94
CA ILE A 16 0.17 10.03 -11.45
C ILE A 16 0.48 8.54 -11.24
N VAL A 17 1.25 7.91 -12.13
CA VAL A 17 1.72 6.52 -11.95
C VAL A 17 2.61 6.40 -10.72
N SER A 18 3.54 7.35 -10.52
CA SER A 18 4.42 7.39 -9.36
C SER A 18 3.62 7.55 -8.07
N LEU A 19 2.64 8.45 -8.04
CA LEU A 19 1.75 8.62 -6.89
C LEU A 19 0.97 7.33 -6.59
N ALA A 20 0.39 6.71 -7.61
CA ALA A 20 -0.34 5.44 -7.45
C ALA A 20 0.55 4.33 -6.89
N PHE A 21 1.81 4.25 -7.34
CA PHE A 21 2.78 3.27 -6.84
C PHE A 21 3.05 3.43 -5.34
N PHE A 22 3.20 4.66 -4.85
CA PHE A 22 3.43 4.91 -3.42
C PHE A 22 2.18 4.70 -2.56
N LEU A 23 0.99 4.95 -3.12
CA LEU A 23 -0.32 4.76 -2.48
C LEU A 23 -0.91 3.35 -2.67
N ARG A 24 -0.16 2.41 -3.24
CA ARG A 24 -0.67 1.09 -3.61
C ARG A 24 -1.20 0.24 -2.46
N TYR A 25 -0.97 0.59 -1.19
CA TYR A 25 -1.51 -0.15 -0.06
C TYR A 25 -2.42 0.74 0.80
N PRO A 26 -3.53 0.18 1.32
CA PRO A 26 -4.04 -1.17 1.09
C PRO A 26 -4.72 -1.33 -0.29
N ASN A 27 -4.73 -2.55 -0.84
CA ASN A 27 -5.52 -2.90 -2.03
C ASN A 27 -5.88 -4.41 -2.03
N PRO A 28 -6.99 -4.84 -2.69
CA PRO A 28 -7.45 -6.24 -2.65
C PRO A 28 -6.52 -7.23 -3.36
N TYR A 29 -5.70 -6.78 -4.29
CA TYR A 29 -4.70 -7.62 -4.98
C TYR A 29 -3.48 -7.92 -4.10
N ALA A 30 -3.29 -7.14 -3.03
CA ALA A 30 -2.20 -7.25 -2.06
C ALA A 30 -2.67 -7.43 -0.60
N ALA A 31 -3.79 -8.14 -0.37
CA ALA A 31 -4.33 -8.40 0.97
C ALA A 31 -3.37 -9.13 1.96
N HIS A 32 -2.24 -9.65 1.46
CA HIS A 32 -1.20 -10.26 2.26
C HIS A 32 -0.25 -9.23 2.91
N VAL A 33 -0.29 -7.97 2.49
CA VAL A 33 0.47 -6.87 3.11
C VAL A 33 -0.29 -6.41 4.36
N LEU A 34 0.37 -6.49 5.52
CA LEU A 34 -0.20 -6.15 6.82
C LEU A 34 0.10 -4.72 7.22
N SER A 35 1.33 -4.24 6.95
CA SER A 35 1.73 -2.86 7.19
C SER A 35 2.78 -2.39 6.16
N CYS A 36 2.89 -1.07 6.01
CA CYS A 36 3.88 -0.41 5.17
C CYS A 36 4.22 0.94 5.81
N ASP A 37 5.39 1.01 6.42
CA ASP A 37 5.80 2.13 7.27
C ASP A 37 7.00 2.85 6.65
N VAL A 38 7.03 4.18 6.71
CA VAL A 38 8.20 4.96 6.26
C VAL A 38 9.22 4.99 7.40
N VAL A 39 10.40 4.42 7.16
CA VAL A 39 11.51 4.37 8.13
C VAL A 39 12.35 5.63 8.03
N SER A 40 12.64 6.07 6.81
CA SER A 40 13.40 7.30 6.55
C SER A 40 12.96 7.93 5.23
N ARG A 41 13.07 9.26 5.18
CA ARG A 41 12.84 10.03 3.96
C ARG A 41 13.71 11.28 3.98
N THR A 42 14.49 11.50 2.94
CA THR A 42 15.38 12.65 2.80
C THR A 42 15.46 13.07 1.34
N THR A 43 15.86 14.32 1.10
CA THR A 43 16.22 14.79 -0.24
C THR A 43 17.73 14.71 -0.44
N THR A 44 18.16 14.50 -1.68
CA THR A 44 19.56 14.65 -2.10
C THR A 44 19.85 16.10 -2.48
N ASP A 45 21.13 16.46 -2.59
CA ASP A 45 21.56 17.77 -3.10
C ASP A 45 21.13 18.00 -4.56
N THR A 46 20.91 16.92 -5.32
CA THR A 46 20.39 16.94 -6.69
C THR A 46 18.87 17.10 -6.78
N GLY A 47 18.16 17.13 -5.64
CA GLY A 47 16.71 17.29 -5.57
C GLY A 47 15.90 15.99 -5.69
N SER A 48 16.55 14.83 -5.70
CA SER A 48 15.86 13.53 -5.65
C SER A 48 15.29 13.27 -4.25
N LEU A 49 14.15 12.58 -4.16
CA LEU A 49 13.58 12.11 -2.90
C LEU A 49 13.96 10.65 -2.64
N LEU A 50 14.73 10.40 -1.59
CA LEU A 50 15.06 9.07 -1.10
C LEU A 50 14.05 8.66 -0.02
N THR A 51 13.47 7.47 -0.14
CA THR A 51 12.57 6.91 0.88
C THR A 51 12.96 5.47 1.16
N THR A 52 13.03 5.11 2.44
CA THR A 52 13.07 3.71 2.89
C THR A 52 11.75 3.37 3.56
N ARG A 53 11.10 2.29 3.11
CA ARG A 53 9.89 1.73 3.75
C ARG A 53 10.15 0.33 4.27
N LEU A 54 9.51 -0.01 5.36
CA LEU A 54 9.46 -1.36 5.92
C LEU A 54 8.06 -1.93 5.73
N ILE A 55 7.99 -3.10 5.11
CA ILE A 55 6.73 -3.75 4.74
C ILE A 55 6.64 -5.09 5.47
N LEU A 56 5.56 -5.30 6.22
CA LEU A 56 5.23 -6.60 6.81
C LEU A 56 4.24 -7.32 5.90
N LYS A 57 4.54 -8.56 5.53
CA LYS A 57 3.62 -9.39 4.75
C LYS A 57 3.43 -10.78 5.34
N ARG A 58 2.22 -11.30 5.21
CA ARG A 58 1.89 -12.70 5.49
C ARG A 58 2.31 -13.58 4.32
N GLY A 59 3.08 -14.62 4.63
CA GLY A 59 3.45 -15.67 3.70
C GLY A 59 2.65 -16.95 3.92
N ALA A 60 2.87 -17.91 3.02
CA ALA A 60 2.39 -19.27 3.15
C ALA A 60 3.46 -20.22 2.61
N MET A 61 3.73 -21.29 3.37
CA MET A 61 4.69 -22.31 2.99
C MET A 61 4.09 -23.25 1.94
N PRO A 62 4.84 -23.62 0.89
CA PRO A 62 4.35 -24.62 -0.04
C PRO A 62 4.24 -25.98 0.64
N ARG A 63 3.25 -26.79 0.23
CA ARG A 63 2.97 -28.11 0.84
C ARG A 63 4.16 -29.09 0.83
N TRP A 64 5.09 -28.92 -0.12
CA TRP A 64 6.28 -29.76 -0.23
C TRP A 64 7.43 -29.31 0.69
N ALA A 65 7.34 -28.13 1.30
CA ALA A 65 8.41 -27.64 2.16
C ALA A 65 8.52 -28.49 3.43
N PRO A 66 9.74 -28.81 3.88
CA PRO A 66 9.93 -29.48 5.16
C PRO A 66 9.26 -28.70 6.31
N GLN A 67 8.63 -29.41 7.23
CA GLN A 67 8.11 -28.80 8.45
C GLN A 67 9.26 -28.13 9.23
N GLY A 68 8.99 -26.94 9.79
CA GLY A 68 9.97 -26.21 10.59
C GLY A 68 11.08 -25.50 9.81
N ILE A 69 11.08 -25.52 8.46
CA ILE A 69 12.07 -24.77 7.65
C ILE A 69 12.04 -23.26 7.91
N VAL A 70 10.88 -22.74 8.34
CA VAL A 70 10.66 -21.34 8.72
C VAL A 70 9.77 -21.33 9.97
N SER A 71 10.16 -20.54 10.98
CA SER A 71 9.45 -20.45 12.27
C SER A 71 8.23 -19.52 12.25
N ARG A 72 8.18 -18.54 11.34
CA ARG A 72 7.09 -17.56 11.22
C ARG A 72 6.68 -17.42 9.76
N ALA A 73 5.38 -17.51 9.48
CA ALA A 73 4.87 -17.36 8.12
C ALA A 73 4.97 -15.91 7.61
N GLU A 74 5.15 -14.93 8.50
CA GLU A 74 5.35 -13.53 8.15
C GLU A 74 6.77 -13.26 7.67
N SER A 75 6.91 -12.25 6.82
CA SER A 75 8.19 -11.82 6.28
C SER A 75 8.27 -10.30 6.23
N TRP A 76 9.40 -9.76 6.65
CA TRP A 76 9.75 -8.35 6.51
C TRP A 76 10.44 -8.09 5.17
N VAL A 77 10.01 -7.02 4.50
CA VAL A 77 10.60 -6.55 3.24
C VAL A 77 11.02 -5.11 3.42
N ILE A 78 12.27 -4.80 3.06
CA ILE A 78 12.71 -3.42 2.92
C ILE A 78 12.47 -2.96 1.49
N GLU A 79 11.93 -1.77 1.35
CA GLU A 79 11.81 -1.06 0.08
C GLU A 79 12.63 0.23 0.15
N GLU A 80 13.50 0.43 -0.82
CA GLU A 80 14.31 1.62 -0.98
C GLU A 80 13.97 2.25 -2.32
N SER A 81 13.54 3.51 -2.33
CA SER A 81 13.16 4.21 -3.56
C SER A 81 13.84 5.56 -3.68
N GLU A 82 14.23 5.90 -4.91
CA GLU A 82 14.64 7.24 -5.33
C GLU A 82 13.63 7.78 -6.35
N VAL A 83 13.17 9.01 -6.13
CA VAL A 83 12.31 9.74 -7.05
C VAL A 83 13.08 10.95 -7.58
N ASP A 84 13.41 10.94 -8.85
CA ASP A 84 13.97 12.09 -9.56
C ASP A 84 12.83 12.85 -10.26
N PRO A 85 12.41 14.02 -9.75
CA PRO A 85 11.32 14.81 -10.33
C PRO A 85 11.71 15.47 -11.66
N PHE A 86 13.00 15.71 -11.91
CA PHE A 86 13.48 16.37 -13.12
C PHE A 86 13.62 15.37 -14.26
N GLY A 87 14.27 14.23 -14.00
CA GLY A 87 14.37 13.11 -14.92
C GLY A 87 13.09 12.27 -15.02
N LYS A 88 12.05 12.61 -14.24
CA LYS A 88 10.74 11.91 -14.20
C LYS A 88 10.92 10.39 -14.12
N THR A 89 11.68 9.97 -13.12
CA THR A 89 12.04 8.57 -12.90
C THR A 89 11.84 8.19 -11.44
N VAL A 90 11.23 7.04 -11.19
CA VAL A 90 11.23 6.36 -9.89
C VAL A 90 12.06 5.10 -10.04
N CYS A 91 13.09 4.95 -9.22
CA CYS A 91 13.84 3.71 -9.06
C CYS A 91 13.49 3.13 -7.71
N CYS A 92 13.04 1.87 -7.66
CA CYS A 92 12.62 1.22 -6.43
C CYS A 92 13.22 -0.16 -6.33
N ARG A 93 13.85 -0.49 -5.19
CA ARG A 93 14.40 -1.80 -4.92
C ARG A 93 13.73 -2.41 -3.69
N THR A 94 13.32 -3.67 -3.79
CA THR A 94 12.79 -4.41 -2.64
C THR A 94 13.60 -5.67 -2.37
N ARG A 95 13.74 -6.04 -1.10
CA ARG A 95 14.31 -7.32 -0.68
C ARG A 95 13.75 -7.80 0.65
N ASN A 96 13.62 -9.10 0.84
CA ASN A 96 13.30 -9.66 2.14
C ASN A 96 14.47 -9.52 3.12
N LEU A 97 14.15 -9.20 4.38
CA LEU A 97 15.11 -9.07 5.48
C LEU A 97 15.30 -10.40 6.24
N ASP A 98 14.25 -11.20 6.31
CA ASP A 98 14.22 -12.51 6.96
C ASP A 98 14.17 -13.66 5.94
N HIS A 99 14.33 -14.89 6.42
CA HIS A 99 14.28 -16.11 5.61
C HIS A 99 15.28 -16.19 4.44
N VAL A 100 16.28 -15.29 4.41
CA VAL A 100 17.24 -15.13 3.30
C VAL A 100 17.99 -16.42 2.96
N LYS A 101 18.34 -17.23 3.98
CA LYS A 101 18.96 -18.55 3.78
C LYS A 101 18.07 -19.50 2.99
N VAL A 102 16.75 -19.46 3.23
CA VAL A 102 15.77 -20.28 2.51
C VAL A 102 15.59 -19.71 1.10
N MET A 103 15.25 -18.43 1.00
CA MET A 103 15.07 -17.75 -0.28
C MET A 103 15.30 -16.25 -0.12
N GLN A 104 16.18 -15.71 -0.94
CA GLN A 104 16.37 -14.28 -1.14
C GLN A 104 15.69 -13.89 -2.45
N VAL A 105 14.86 -12.86 -2.39
CA VAL A 105 14.22 -12.23 -3.55
C VAL A 105 14.65 -10.77 -3.53
N GLU A 106 15.27 -10.33 -4.61
CA GLU A 106 15.55 -8.91 -4.84
C GLU A 106 14.83 -8.48 -6.11
N GLU A 107 14.04 -7.42 -6.01
CA GLU A 107 13.27 -6.85 -7.11
C GLU A 107 13.74 -5.41 -7.33
N SER A 108 13.88 -5.02 -8.59
CA SER A 108 14.10 -3.64 -9.03
C SER A 108 12.94 -3.24 -9.94
N VAL A 109 12.30 -2.11 -9.64
CA VAL A 109 11.23 -1.53 -10.45
C VAL A 109 11.63 -0.11 -10.82
N ILE A 110 11.57 0.20 -12.11
CA ILE A 110 11.82 1.52 -12.65
C ILE A 110 10.55 2.01 -13.33
N PHE A 111 10.01 3.15 -12.90
CA PHE A 111 8.97 3.88 -13.62
C PHE A 111 9.59 5.12 -14.25
N LYS A 112 9.53 5.23 -15.57
CA LYS A 112 10.12 6.36 -16.31
C LYS A 112 9.11 6.94 -17.28
N GLN A 113 9.06 8.27 -17.38
CA GLN A 113 8.27 8.94 -18.40
C GLN A 113 8.62 8.38 -19.80
N PHE A 114 7.60 8.02 -20.56
CA PHE A 114 7.74 7.51 -21.92
C PHE A 114 6.81 8.31 -22.84
N GLY A 115 7.38 9.00 -23.84
CA GLY A 115 6.61 9.91 -24.70
C GLY A 115 5.82 10.96 -23.90
N ASP A 116 4.83 11.57 -24.57
CA ASP A 116 3.90 12.49 -23.92
C ASP A 116 2.77 11.71 -23.25
N GLY A 117 2.70 11.80 -21.92
CA GLY A 117 1.57 11.29 -21.14
C GLY A 117 1.56 9.79 -20.86
N GLN A 118 2.62 9.03 -21.19
CA GLN A 118 2.74 7.61 -20.83
C GLN A 118 3.90 7.37 -19.86
N THR A 119 3.88 6.21 -19.20
CA THR A 119 4.94 5.79 -18.25
C THR A 119 5.33 4.35 -18.51
N LEU A 120 6.62 4.10 -18.75
CA LEU A 120 7.16 2.77 -18.88
C LEU A 120 7.61 2.26 -17.51
N GLN A 121 7.01 1.15 -17.07
CA GLN A 121 7.51 0.36 -15.95
C GLN A 121 8.40 -0.76 -16.48
N THR A 122 9.60 -0.89 -15.91
CA THR A 122 10.46 -2.07 -16.08
C THR A 122 10.65 -2.72 -14.71
N THR A 123 10.45 -4.02 -14.62
CA THR A 123 10.56 -4.82 -13.40
C THR A 123 11.53 -5.96 -13.63
N GLU A 124 12.54 -6.04 -12.78
CA GLU A 124 13.53 -7.09 -12.77
C GLU A 124 13.54 -7.77 -11.41
N ALA A 125 13.78 -9.08 -11.38
CA ALA A 125 13.93 -9.78 -10.13
C ALA A 125 14.99 -10.88 -10.21
N SER A 126 15.74 -11.01 -9.12
CA SER A 126 16.66 -12.10 -8.87
C SER A 126 16.16 -12.93 -7.69
N ILE A 127 16.17 -14.24 -7.85
CA ILE A 127 15.71 -15.19 -6.84
C ILE A 127 16.81 -16.20 -6.62
N ARG A 128 17.28 -16.28 -5.37
CA ARG A 128 18.37 -17.13 -4.94
C ARG A 128 17.97 -17.92 -3.72
N SER A 129 18.35 -19.18 -3.67
CA SER A 129 18.25 -19.98 -2.45
C SER A 129 19.64 -20.37 -1.98
N GLY A 130 19.96 -20.05 -0.72
CA GLY A 130 21.15 -20.56 -0.02
C GLY A 130 20.88 -21.87 0.70
N PHE A 131 19.71 -22.49 0.46
CA PHE A 131 19.29 -23.67 1.19
C PHE A 131 20.03 -24.91 0.69
N GLY A 132 20.48 -25.74 1.62
CA GLY A 132 21.24 -26.96 1.32
C GLY A 132 20.38 -28.10 0.78
N TRP A 133 20.99 -29.29 0.73
CA TRP A 133 20.30 -30.58 0.54
C TRP A 133 19.65 -30.75 -0.85
N GLY A 134 20.20 -30.09 -1.86
CA GLY A 134 19.73 -30.20 -3.25
C GLY A 134 18.38 -29.53 -3.54
N LEU A 135 17.74 -28.88 -2.56
CA LEU A 135 16.44 -28.24 -2.74
C LEU A 135 16.50 -26.83 -3.34
N ALA A 136 17.69 -26.22 -3.40
CA ALA A 136 17.87 -24.85 -3.90
C ALA A 136 17.16 -24.60 -5.25
N LYS A 137 17.35 -25.49 -6.23
CA LYS A 137 16.74 -25.36 -7.57
C LYS A 137 15.20 -25.44 -7.52
N ARG A 138 14.63 -26.24 -6.62
CA ARG A 138 13.19 -26.37 -6.43
C ARG A 138 12.61 -25.12 -5.77
N ILE A 139 13.29 -24.60 -4.75
CA ILE A 139 12.93 -23.37 -4.06
C ILE A 139 12.97 -22.18 -5.03
N GLU A 140 14.06 -22.04 -5.80
CA GLU A 140 14.21 -20.97 -6.77
C GLU A 140 13.15 -21.03 -7.87
N SER A 141 12.84 -22.21 -8.38
CA SER A 141 11.78 -22.40 -9.38
C SER A 141 10.40 -22.04 -8.82
N HIS A 142 10.11 -22.42 -7.58
CA HIS A 142 8.88 -22.05 -6.89
C HIS A 142 8.79 -20.54 -6.64
N GLY A 143 9.88 -19.91 -6.19
CA GLY A 143 9.98 -18.47 -6.02
C GLY A 143 9.69 -17.73 -7.31
N LEU A 144 10.29 -18.15 -8.43
CA LEU A 144 10.06 -17.55 -9.75
C LEU A 144 8.60 -17.67 -10.19
N ALA A 145 7.97 -18.84 -10.01
CA ALA A 145 6.57 -19.03 -10.36
C ALA A 145 5.66 -18.10 -9.53
N ARG A 146 5.93 -17.97 -8.23
CA ARG A 146 5.18 -17.07 -7.34
C ARG A 146 5.41 -15.60 -7.68
N PHE A 147 6.65 -15.23 -8.02
CA PHE A 147 6.99 -13.87 -8.43
C PHE A 147 6.21 -13.45 -9.69
N LYS A 148 6.19 -14.31 -10.72
CA LYS A 148 5.40 -14.06 -11.94
C LYS A 148 3.91 -13.81 -11.64
N ALA A 149 3.32 -14.59 -10.75
CA ALA A 149 1.93 -14.39 -10.32
C ALA A 149 1.75 -13.08 -9.53
N ASN A 150 2.73 -12.70 -8.71
CA ASN A 150 2.68 -11.48 -7.91
C ASN A 150 2.85 -10.20 -8.73
N VAL A 151 3.69 -10.20 -9.76
CA VAL A 151 3.89 -9.02 -10.64
C VAL A 151 2.57 -8.61 -11.30
N GLN A 152 1.80 -9.58 -11.79
CA GLN A 152 0.48 -9.36 -12.36
C GLN A 152 -0.47 -8.69 -11.34
N ARG A 153 -0.55 -9.22 -10.12
CA ARG A 153 -1.39 -8.67 -9.04
C ARG A 153 -0.93 -7.29 -8.59
N SER A 154 0.38 -7.05 -8.55
CA SER A 154 0.96 -5.74 -8.23
C SER A 154 0.48 -4.68 -9.22
N ARG A 155 0.52 -5.00 -10.53
CA ARG A 155 -0.01 -4.14 -11.58
C ARG A 155 -1.50 -3.86 -11.41
N GLU A 156 -2.31 -4.89 -11.15
CA GLU A 156 -3.75 -4.73 -10.90
C GLU A 156 -4.02 -3.79 -9.71
N GLY A 157 -3.22 -3.91 -8.64
CA GLY A 157 -3.26 -2.98 -7.51
C GLY A 157 -2.95 -1.54 -7.88
N VAL A 158 -1.89 -1.30 -8.66
CA VAL A 158 -1.53 0.05 -9.14
C VAL A 158 -2.61 0.61 -10.07
N SER A 159 -3.13 -0.19 -11.00
CA SER A 159 -4.23 0.20 -11.90
C SER A 159 -5.50 0.57 -11.15
N LEU A 160 -5.82 -0.12 -10.05
CA LEU A 160 -6.94 0.25 -9.18
C LEU A 160 -6.73 1.65 -8.58
N ILE A 161 -5.56 1.92 -8.02
CA ILE A 161 -5.26 3.24 -7.43
C ILE A 161 -5.25 4.33 -8.49
N LEU A 162 -4.72 4.06 -9.68
CA LEU A 162 -4.81 4.97 -10.84
C LEU A 162 -6.27 5.33 -11.16
N GLY A 163 -7.16 4.33 -11.19
CA GLY A 163 -8.60 4.55 -11.38
C GLY A 163 -9.20 5.47 -10.31
N LEU A 164 -8.86 5.25 -9.03
CA LEU A 164 -9.33 6.08 -7.92
C LEU A 164 -8.78 7.52 -7.99
N LEU A 165 -7.51 7.70 -8.35
CA LEU A 165 -6.91 9.02 -8.51
C LEU A 165 -7.56 9.80 -9.66
N ARG A 166 -7.90 9.14 -10.77
CA ARG A 166 -8.64 9.75 -11.88
C ARG A 166 -10.04 10.21 -11.43
N GLN A 167 -10.77 9.35 -10.71
CA GLN A 167 -12.10 9.69 -10.20
C GLN A 167 -12.07 10.87 -9.22
N SER A 168 -11.09 10.90 -8.32
CA SER A 168 -10.92 12.00 -7.36
C SER A 168 -10.67 13.35 -8.04
N ARG A 169 -9.98 13.38 -9.19
CA ARG A 169 -9.73 14.63 -9.94
C ARG A 169 -10.95 15.14 -10.69
N LEU A 170 -11.92 14.27 -10.99
CA LEU A 170 -13.16 14.63 -11.67
C LEU A 170 -14.24 15.12 -10.71
N GLN A 171 -14.10 14.85 -9.42
CA GLN A 171 -14.99 15.41 -8.41
C GLN A 171 -14.56 16.85 -8.10
N PRO A 172 -15.41 17.87 -8.33
CA PRO A 172 -15.13 19.20 -7.84
C PRO A 172 -14.98 19.13 -6.33
N MET A 173 -13.83 19.52 -5.79
CA MET A 173 -13.65 19.66 -4.36
C MET A 173 -14.75 20.60 -3.85
N THR A 174 -15.72 20.05 -3.14
CA THR A 174 -16.77 20.84 -2.48
C THR A 174 -16.12 21.48 -1.25
N MET A 175 -15.24 22.44 -1.48
CA MET A 175 -14.75 23.34 -0.45
C MET A 175 -15.76 24.48 -0.37
N THR A 176 -16.37 24.62 0.82
CA THR A 176 -17.29 25.68 1.27
C THR A 176 -18.69 25.78 0.63
N SER A 177 -19.71 25.31 1.36
CA SER A 177 -21.03 25.97 1.47
C SER A 177 -21.78 25.46 2.72
N ALA A 178 -21.18 25.65 3.89
CA ALA A 178 -21.89 25.64 5.16
C ALA A 178 -21.77 27.02 5.83
N ILE A 179 -22.00 28.08 5.05
CA ILE A 179 -22.37 29.40 5.55
C ILE A 179 -23.78 29.62 5.02
N ASP A 180 -24.74 28.95 5.66
CA ASP A 180 -26.17 29.29 5.68
C ASP A 180 -26.86 28.23 6.55
N SER A 181 -26.54 28.27 7.85
CA SER A 181 -27.42 27.70 8.87
C SER A 181 -27.95 28.89 9.68
N PRO A 182 -29.28 29.10 9.74
CA PRO A 182 -29.88 30.14 10.57
C PRO A 182 -29.96 29.62 12.02
N ALA A 183 -28.82 29.19 12.58
CA ALA A 183 -28.75 28.58 13.90
C ALA A 183 -27.94 29.42 14.91
N PHE A 184 -27.76 30.72 14.64
CA PHE A 184 -27.36 31.66 15.68
C PHE A 184 -28.56 32.48 16.14
N ALA A 185 -29.52 31.77 16.77
CA ALA A 185 -30.51 32.42 17.61
C ALA A 185 -29.84 32.76 18.95
N THR A 186 -29.56 34.05 19.12
CA THR A 186 -29.50 34.83 20.36
C THR A 186 -29.46 34.03 21.67
N ILE A 187 -28.32 34.08 22.37
CA ILE A 187 -28.20 33.65 23.77
C ILE A 187 -28.91 34.69 24.66
N PRO A 188 -29.94 34.33 25.46
CA PRO A 188 -30.43 35.21 26.52
C PRO A 188 -29.55 35.06 27.77
N ALA A 189 -29.32 36.17 28.45
CA ALA A 189 -28.51 36.28 29.66
C ALA A 189 -29.08 35.45 30.83
N HIS A 190 -28.18 34.82 31.58
CA HIS A 190 -28.46 34.09 32.82
C HIS A 190 -29.04 35.01 33.91
N THR A 191 -30.16 34.60 34.52
CA THR A 191 -30.55 35.00 35.87
C THR A 191 -31.01 33.78 36.67
N ASP A 192 -30.70 33.82 37.97
CA ASP A 192 -30.74 32.75 38.97
C ASP A 192 -32.07 32.00 39.13
N ALA A 193 -31.96 30.68 39.37
CA ALA A 193 -32.70 29.97 40.43
C ALA A 193 -32.18 28.52 40.59
N THR A 194 -31.87 28.13 41.83
CA THR A 194 -31.82 26.73 42.32
C THR A 194 -33.01 26.51 43.27
N PRO A 195 -33.30 25.29 43.77
CA PRO A 195 -33.27 23.95 43.15
C PRO A 195 -34.59 23.18 43.43
N GLU A 196 -34.96 22.15 42.64
CA GLU A 196 -35.72 21.02 43.22
C GLU A 196 -35.67 19.71 42.40
N LYS A 197 -35.82 18.62 43.14
CA LYS A 197 -35.50 17.21 42.84
C LYS A 197 -36.58 16.51 41.99
N ARG A 198 -36.19 15.57 41.11
CA ARG A 198 -36.57 14.12 41.21
C ARG A 198 -35.98 13.23 40.11
N PHE A 199 -35.65 12.02 40.58
CA PHE A 199 -35.30 10.75 39.94
C PHE A 199 -35.93 10.41 38.57
N GLY A 200 -35.16 9.68 37.75
CA GLY A 200 -35.67 8.81 36.71
C GLY A 200 -34.58 8.38 35.72
N SER A 201 -34.16 7.12 35.79
CA SER A 201 -33.26 6.44 34.86
C SER A 201 -33.85 6.37 33.43
N ASP A 202 -32.99 6.44 32.41
CA ASP A 202 -32.83 5.35 31.43
C ASP A 202 -31.87 5.74 30.30
N GLU A 203 -30.89 4.86 30.07
CA GLU A 203 -29.96 4.86 28.94
C GLU A 203 -30.71 4.84 27.60
N LYS A 204 -30.27 5.67 26.65
CA LYS A 204 -30.52 5.43 25.23
C LYS A 204 -29.30 5.79 24.38
N LYS A 205 -28.70 4.74 23.82
CA LYS A 205 -27.66 4.77 22.78
C LYS A 205 -28.14 5.58 21.57
N THR A 206 -27.36 6.56 21.15
CA THR A 206 -27.51 7.21 19.86
C THR A 206 -26.63 6.52 18.83
N ASN A 207 -27.27 5.95 17.80
CA ASN A 207 -26.64 5.51 16.56
C ASN A 207 -26.20 6.75 15.76
N ASP A 208 -24.94 6.78 15.36
CA ASP A 208 -24.38 7.75 14.41
C ASP A 208 -24.46 7.16 12.98
N PRO A 209 -24.90 7.90 11.94
CA PRO A 209 -25.00 7.37 10.58
C PRO A 209 -23.61 7.33 9.93
N GLY A 210 -23.24 6.15 9.44
CA GLY A 210 -21.89 5.81 9.02
C GLY A 210 -21.31 6.68 7.90
N SER A 211 -20.08 7.14 8.15
CA SER A 211 -19.16 7.66 7.14
C SER A 211 -18.78 6.60 6.10
N ALA A 212 -18.32 7.03 4.93
CA ALA A 212 -17.96 6.19 3.78
C ALA A 212 -16.99 5.02 4.10
N TRP A 213 -16.28 5.08 5.24
CA TRP A 213 -15.41 4.04 5.76
C TRP A 213 -16.16 2.79 6.26
N SER A 214 -17.42 2.93 6.66
CA SER A 214 -18.25 1.81 7.13
C SER A 214 -18.57 0.80 6.02
N ARG A 215 -18.70 1.25 4.76
CA ARG A 215 -19.03 0.42 3.60
C ARG A 215 -17.88 -0.45 3.09
N LEU A 216 -16.63 -0.13 3.41
CA LEU A 216 -15.45 -0.94 3.09
C LEU A 216 -15.19 -2.05 4.13
N SER A 217 -15.69 -1.86 5.35
CA SER A 217 -15.44 -2.78 6.47
C SER A 217 -16.25 -4.08 6.40
N SER A 218 -17.36 -4.10 5.65
CA SER A 218 -18.27 -5.26 5.57
C SER A 218 -17.78 -6.40 4.66
N TRP A 219 -16.68 -6.21 3.94
CA TRP A 219 -16.06 -7.25 3.10
C TRP A 219 -14.88 -7.99 3.77
N MET A 220 -14.44 -7.54 4.96
CA MET A 220 -13.28 -8.10 5.65
C MET A 220 -13.63 -9.04 6.82
N ARG A 221 -14.66 -9.88 6.67
CA ARG A 221 -14.91 -11.00 7.58
C ARG A 221 -15.11 -12.30 6.78
N PRO A 222 -14.20 -13.29 6.88
CA PRO A 222 -14.50 -14.64 6.41
C PRO A 222 -15.40 -15.36 7.42
N ALA A 223 -16.37 -16.12 6.89
CA ALA A 223 -17.09 -17.18 7.60
C ALA A 223 -16.17 -18.37 7.88
#